data_AF-A0A4R2KD90-F1
#
_entry.id   AF-A0A4R2KD90-F1
#
_cell.length_a   1.000
_cell.length_b   1.000
_cell.length_c   1.000
_cell.angle_alpha   90.00
_cell.angle_beta   90.00
_cell.angle_gamma   90.00
#
_symmetry.space_group_name_H-M   'P 1'
#
loop_
_entity.id
_entity.type
_entity.pdbx_description
1 polymer ?
#
loop_
_entity_poly.entity_id
_entity_poly.type
_entity_poly.pdbx_seq_one_letter_code
_entity_poly.pdbx_strand_id
1 'polypeptide(L)' 'MLYLVNFVDPNDRDIQMNLIINTTKNKEEVEQIIENILEKSKTLWSEDPEAYLSEILAEELSKEFEILDYTYLSFCW' A
#
# COMPACT_ATOMS: atom_id res chain seq x y z
N MET A 1 4.07 15.54 -2.99
CA MET A 1 4.33 14.71 -4.19
C MET A 1 3.40 13.52 -4.09
N LEU A 2 2.80 13.12 -5.20
CA LEU A 2 1.86 12.00 -5.22
C LEU A 2 2.56 10.75 -5.75
N TYR A 3 2.42 9.64 -5.04
CA TYR A 3 2.87 8.33 -5.50
C TYR A 3 1.66 7.39 -5.60
N LEU A 4 1.52 6.73 -6.75
CA LEU A 4 0.63 5.59 -6.90
C LEU A 4 1.41 4.34 -6.51
N VAL A 5 1.01 3.69 -5.42
CA VAL A 5 1.63 2.48 -4.88
C VAL A 5 0.72 1.30 -5.17
N ASN A 6 1.26 0.29 -5.84
CA ASN A 6 0.55 -0.95 -6.15
C ASN A 6 1.26 -2.11 -5.46
N PHE A 7 0.51 -2.85 -4.65
CA PHE A 7 0.94 -4.12 -4.07
C PHE A 7 0.44 -5.25 -4.96
N VAL A 8 1.36 -6.09 -5.41
CA VAL A 8 1.10 -7.20 -6.33
C VAL A 8 1.59 -8.48 -5.67
N ASP A 9 0.83 -9.56 -5.76
CA ASP A 9 1.31 -10.87 -5.33
C ASP A 9 2.27 -11.40 -6.42
N PRO A 10 3.49 -11.85 -6.07
CA PRO A 10 4.39 -12.42 -7.07
C PRO A 10 3.86 -13.70 -7.74
N ASN A 11 2.94 -14.42 -7.08
CA ASN A 11 2.31 -15.65 -7.59
C ASN A 11 0.98 -15.38 -8.31
N ASP A 12 0.31 -14.28 -7.97
CA ASP A 12 -0.93 -13.83 -8.59
C ASP A 12 -0.74 -12.40 -9.10
N ARG A 13 -0.62 -12.24 -10.43
CA ARG A 13 -0.29 -10.96 -11.08
C ARG A 13 -1.37 -9.89 -10.92
N ASP A 14 -2.45 -10.21 -10.22
CA ASP A 14 -3.50 -9.28 -9.89
C ASP A 14 -3.05 -8.27 -8.81
N ILE A 15 -3.49 -7.03 -8.98
CA ILE A 15 -3.26 -5.95 -8.02
C ILE A 15 -4.05 -6.29 -6.76
N GLN A 16 -3.34 -6.53 -5.66
CA GLN A 16 -3.94 -6.86 -4.36
C GLN A 16 -4.40 -5.59 -3.64
N MET A 17 -3.69 -4.48 -3.84
CA MET A 17 -4.07 -3.18 -3.29
C MET A 17 -3.41 -2.05 -4.06
N ASN A 18 -4.15 -0.99 -4.34
CA ASN A 18 -3.68 0.22 -5.02
C ASN A 18 -4.09 1.47 -4.24
N LEU A 19 -3.12 2.30 -3.90
CA LEU A 19 -3.34 3.48 -3.09
C LEU A 19 -2.50 4.65 -3.56
N ILE A 20 -3.03 5.85 -3.37
CA ILE A 20 -2.33 7.09 -3.66
C ILE A 20 -1.85 7.66 -2.33
N ILE A 21 -0.55 7.83 -2.18
CA ILE A 21 0.03 8.53 -1.02
C ILE A 21 0.49 9.92 -1.43
N ASN A 22 0.21 10.88 -0.55
CA ASN A 22 0.75 12.23 -0.64
C ASN A 22 1.85 12.41 0.42
N THR A 23 3.05 12.81 -0.03
CA THR A 23 4.19 13.03 0.86
C THR A 23 5.20 14.01 0.27
N THR A 24 5.99 14.66 1.11
CA THR A 24 7.12 15.49 0.69
C THR A 24 8.42 14.68 0.62
N LYS A 25 8.41 13.43 1.08
CA LYS A 25 9.57 12.53 1.05
C LYS A 25 9.95 12.20 -0.39
N ASN A 26 11.23 11.93 -0.61
CA ASN A 26 11.71 11.52 -1.91
C ASN A 26 11.40 10.04 -2.18
N LYS A 27 11.64 9.59 -3.41
CA LYS A 27 11.30 8.23 -3.84
C LYS A 27 12.01 7.15 -3.00
N GLU A 28 13.31 7.27 -2.76
CA GLU A 28 14.10 6.27 -2.02
C GLU A 28 13.61 6.15 -0.56
N GLU A 29 13.31 7.28 0.08
CA GLU A 29 12.72 7.30 1.43
C GLU A 29 11.36 6.60 1.46
N VAL A 30 10.52 6.87 0.45
CA VAL A 30 9.19 6.26 0.33
C VAL A 30 9.29 4.75 0.13
N GLU A 31 10.17 4.28 -0.76
CA GLU A 31 10.41 2.85 -1.00
C GLU A 31 10.86 2.15 0.28
N GLN A 32 11.85 2.69 0.99
CA GLN A 32 12.36 2.13 2.24
C GLN A 32 11.28 2.03 3.33
N ILE A 33 10.45 3.07 3.48
CA ILE A 33 9.37 3.08 4.47
C ILE A 33 8.31 2.04 4.12
N ILE A 34 7.90 1.97 2.85
CA ILE A 34 6.89 1.01 2.39
C ILE A 34 7.38 -0.43 2.58
N GLU A 35 8.64 -0.73 2.28
CA GLU A 35 9.24 -2.05 2.50
C GLU A 35 9.17 -2.46 3.99
N ASN A 36 9.57 -1.56 4.89
CA ASN A 36 9.52 -1.80 6.33
C ASN A 36 8.08 -2.02 6.83
N ILE A 37 7.12 -1.22 6.33
CA ILE A 37 5.70 -1.38 6.66
C ILE A 37 5.17 -2.72 6.16
N LEU A 38 5.56 -3.16 4.97
CA LEU A 38 5.15 -4.43 4.40
C LEU A 38 5.66 -5.61 5.24
N GLU A 39 6.92 -5.59 5.65
CA GLU A 39 7.49 -6.63 6.53
C GLU A 39 6.81 -6.68 7.89
N LYS A 40 6.57 -5.50 8.50
CA LYS A 40 5.83 -5.40 9.76
C LYS A 40 4.41 -5.94 9.64
N SER A 41 3.71 -5.57 8.57
CA SER A 41 2.32 -5.99 8.33
C SER A 41 2.21 -7.50 8.12
N LYS A 42 3.16 -8.10 7.38
CA LYS A 42 3.26 -9.57 7.26
C LYS A 42 3.49 -10.26 8.60
N THR A 43 4.32 -9.66 9.46
CA THR A 43 4.57 -10.19 10.81
C THR A 43 3.29 -10.17 11.65
N LEU A 44 2.58 -9.04 11.68
CA LEU A 44 1.30 -8.91 12.38
C LEU A 44 0.24 -9.87 11.85
N TRP A 45 0.14 -9.99 10.52
CA TRP A 45 -0.77 -10.94 9.87
C TRP A 45 -0.47 -12.41 10.21
N SER A 46 0.80 -12.74 10.46
CA SER A 46 1.19 -14.09 10.89
C SER A 46 0.78 -14.39 12.34
N GLU A 47 0.63 -13.35 13.16
CA GLU A 47 0.19 -13.46 14.56
C GLU A 47 -1.34 -13.50 14.71
N ASP A 48 -2.06 -12.90 13.76
CA ASP A 48 -3.53 -12.94 13.66
C ASP A 48 -3.98 -13.40 12.25
N PRO A 49 -4.15 -14.73 12.05
CA PRO A 49 -4.52 -15.29 10.75
C PRO A 49 -5.94 -14.93 10.27
N GLU A 50 -6.79 -14.39 11.16
CA GLU A 50 -8.15 -13.97 10.79
C GLU A 50 -8.17 -12.54 10.20
N ALA A 51 -7.11 -11.76 10.42
CA ALA A 51 -6.98 -10.43 9.86
C ALA A 51 -6.62 -10.46 8.36
N TYR A 52 -7.10 -9.48 7.60
CA TYR A 52 -6.71 -9.31 6.20
C TYR A 52 -5.41 -8.49 6.12
N LEU A 53 -4.39 -9.01 5.42
CA LEU A 53 -3.12 -8.31 5.24
C LEU A 53 -3.30 -6.91 4.61
N SER A 54 -4.25 -6.75 3.70
CA SER A 54 -4.55 -5.45 3.08
C SER A 54 -5.05 -4.41 4.07
N GLU A 55 -5.87 -4.80 5.04
CA GLU A 55 -6.38 -3.90 6.09
C GLU A 55 -5.25 -3.46 7.02
N ILE A 56 -4.42 -4.41 7.47
CA ILE A 56 -3.23 -4.13 8.29
C ILE A 56 -2.28 -3.17 7.55
N LEU A 57 -2.02 -3.45 6.27
CA LEU A 57 -1.10 -2.64 5.46
C LEU A 57 -1.64 -1.22 5.27
N ALA A 58 -2.94 -1.06 4.97
CA ALA A 58 -3.56 0.24 4.83
C ALA A 58 -3.53 1.04 6.15
N GLU A 59 -3.78 0.39 7.28
CA GLU A 59 -3.68 1.01 8.60
C GLU A 59 -2.25 1.49 8.88
N GLU A 60 -1.24 0.64 8.67
CA GLU A 60 0.16 0.99 8.90
C GLU A 60 0.65 2.10 7.96
N LEU A 61 0.24 2.08 6.69
CA LEU A 61 0.54 3.16 5.74
C LEU A 61 -0.09 4.49 6.14
N SER A 62 -1.31 4.46 6.70
CA SER A 62 -2.02 5.68 7.13
C SER A 62 -1.33 6.40 8.31
N LYS A 63 -0.49 5.69 9.06
CA LYS A 63 0.30 6.26 10.17
C LYS A 63 1.47 7.10 9.65
N GLU A 64 2.01 6.78 8.49
CA GLU A 64 3.19 7.43 7.90
C GLU A 64 2.86 8.38 6.74
N PHE A 65 1.77 8.12 6.02
CA PHE A 65 1.40 8.84 4.81
C PHE A 65 -0.05 9.34 4.85
N GLU A 66 -0.28 10.49 4.22
CA GLU A 66 -1.63 10.92 3.86
C GLU A 66 -2.09 10.07 2.66
N ILE A 67 -3.07 9.19 2.89
CA ILE A 67 -3.69 8.35 1.86
C ILE A 67 -4.85 9.12 1.23
N LEU A 68 -4.89 9.14 -0.10
CA LEU A 68 -5.94 9.80 -0.87
C LEU A 68 -6.85 8.77 -1.54
N ASP A 69 -8.16 8.97 -1.40
CA ASP A 69 -9.18 8.21 -2.13
C ASP A 69 -9.20 8.60 -3.62
N TYR A 70 -9.60 7.65 -4.45
CA TYR A 70 -9.77 7.88 -5.88
C TYR A 70 -10.76 6.90 -6.50
N THR A 71 -11.25 7.24 -7.68
CA THR A 71 -12.17 6.40 -8.46
C THR A 71 -11.68 6.33 -9.90
N TYR A 72 -11.57 5.12 -10.44
CA TYR A 72 -11.23 4.92 -11.85
C TYR A 72 -12.41 5.29 -12.74
N LEU A 73 -12.17 6.21 -13.68
CA LEU A 73 -13.09 6.51 -14.77
C LEU A 73 -12.43 6.05 -16.08
N SER A 74 -13.15 5.27 -16.88
CA SER A 74 -12.71 4.80 -18.20
C SER A 74 -13.66 5.28 -19.29
N PHE A 75 -13.09 5.67 -20.43
CA PHE A 75 -13.84 6.11 -21.60
C PHE A 75 -13.37 5.32 -22.82
N CYS A 76 -14.30 4.83 -23.63
CA CYS A 76 -13.96 4.28 -24.95
C CYS A 76 -13.67 5.44 -25.91
N TRP A 77 -12.50 5.45 -26.52
CA TRP A 77 -12.18 6.30 -27.69
C TRP A 77 -12.26 5.45 -28.94
#